data_AF-A0A7S0Y957-F1
#
_entry.id   AF-A0A7S0Y957-F1
#
_cell.length_a   1.000
_cell.length_b   1.000
_cell.length_c   1.000
_cell.angle_alpha   90.00
_cell.angle_beta   90.00
_cell.angle_gamma   90.00
#
_symmetry.space_group_name_H-M   'P 1'
#
loop_
_entity.id
_entity.type
_entity.pdbx_description
1 polymer ?
#
loop_
_entity_poly.entity_id
_entity_poly.type
_entity_poly.pdbx_seq_one_letter_code
_entity_poly.pdbx_strand_id
1 'polypeptide(L)'
;DVLVAAVAVGGLAWVASLRPNPQGRDGMLNLCQTDEWKGVMQLCLLYYHYLVPSPQPLFSYILARIIVAAFLFQTGYGRTMSALAKTSNFNARAILTIILRLNLLTLVLAMATNRSWNDYYFTPLVTFWTIVFYLLHTVGVWLCPRTRVVVVGVLCVLLSMNARRDPEQFSFAALFFSPLKPILTSKSTPFDTWLFRSQLDCFSPLMGAVVALNHEKISYALARSEGIPAWRK
;
A
#
# COMPACT_ATOMS: atom_id res chain seq x y z
N ASP A 1 -21.81 -17.38 10.00
CA ASP A 1 -21.16 -18.06 11.15
C ASP A 1 -19.66 -18.22 11.02
N VAL A 2 -19.12 -18.77 9.92
CA VAL A 2 -17.67 -18.96 9.72
C VAL A 2 -16.86 -17.65 9.76
N LEU A 3 -17.37 -16.58 9.16
CA LEU A 3 -16.68 -15.28 9.14
C LEU A 3 -16.63 -14.62 10.54
N VAL A 4 -17.70 -14.75 11.33
CA VAL A 4 -17.76 -14.21 12.70
C VAL A 4 -16.81 -15.00 13.61
N ALA A 5 -16.77 -16.32 13.45
CA ALA A 5 -15.80 -17.16 14.15
C ALA A 5 -14.35 -16.82 13.74
N ALA A 6 -14.08 -16.58 12.45
CA ALA A 6 -12.75 -16.19 11.97
C ALA A 6 -12.32 -14.80 12.48
N VAL A 7 -13.25 -13.84 12.55
CA VAL A 7 -13.00 -12.50 13.12
C VAL A 7 -12.79 -12.58 14.63
N ALA A 8 -13.56 -13.40 15.35
CA ALA A 8 -13.40 -13.59 16.79
C ALA A 8 -12.06 -14.28 17.14
N VAL A 9 -11.70 -15.33 16.40
CA VAL A 9 -10.41 -16.03 16.55
C VAL A 9 -9.26 -15.09 16.17
N GLY A 10 -9.41 -14.31 15.09
CA GLY A 10 -8.44 -13.30 14.69
C GLY A 10 -8.26 -12.19 15.72
N GLY A 11 -9.33 -11.74 16.36
CA GLY A 11 -9.31 -10.74 17.43
C GLY A 11 -8.62 -11.26 18.70
N LEU A 12 -8.90 -12.51 19.09
CA LEU A 12 -8.23 -13.16 20.23
C LEU A 12 -6.73 -13.38 19.94
N ALA A 13 -6.39 -13.81 18.73
CA ALA A 13 -5.00 -13.95 18.29
C ALA A 13 -4.29 -12.59 18.25
N TRP A 14 -4.98 -11.51 17.87
CA TRP A 14 -4.44 -10.15 17.85
C TRP A 14 -4.10 -9.67 19.27
N VAL A 15 -5.02 -9.82 20.23
CA VAL A 15 -4.78 -9.48 21.64
C VAL A 15 -3.61 -10.29 22.21
N ALA A 16 -3.52 -11.58 21.88
CA ALA A 16 -2.41 -12.43 22.28
C ALA A 16 -1.07 -12.07 21.60
N SER A 17 -1.12 -11.38 20.45
CA SER A 17 0.06 -10.97 19.69
C SER A 17 0.65 -9.63 20.11
N LEU A 18 -0.03 -8.89 21.00
CA LEU A 18 0.45 -7.61 21.52
C LEU A 18 1.79 -7.83 22.25
N ARG A 19 2.88 -7.47 21.58
CA ARG A 19 4.23 -7.52 22.17
C ARG A 19 4.59 -6.16 22.77
N PRO A 20 5.08 -6.10 24.01
CA PRO A 20 5.66 -4.87 24.54
C PRO A 20 6.85 -4.45 23.67
N ASN A 21 6.96 -3.16 23.35
CA ASN A 21 8.01 -2.60 22.49
C ASN A 21 9.40 -2.89 23.10
N PRO A 22 10.19 -3.82 22.55
CA PRO A 22 11.43 -4.27 23.19
C PRO A 22 12.57 -3.25 23.08
N GLN A 23 12.41 -2.18 22.27
CA GLN A 23 13.48 -1.23 21.96
C GLN A 23 13.23 0.19 22.50
N GLY A 24 12.05 0.51 23.05
CA GLY A 24 11.73 1.84 23.58
C GLY A 24 11.93 3.00 22.59
N ARG A 25 12.09 2.70 21.29
CA ARG A 25 12.27 3.69 20.23
C ARG A 25 10.90 4.09 19.71
N ASP A 26 10.24 4.97 20.45
CA ASP A 26 8.99 5.60 20.03
C ASP A 26 9.32 6.71 19.03
N GLY A 27 9.74 6.32 17.82
CA GLY A 27 9.90 7.23 16.69
C GLY A 27 8.55 7.54 16.02
N MET A 28 8.53 8.57 15.17
CA MET A 28 7.33 9.12 14.50
C MET A 28 6.40 8.09 13.83
N LEU A 29 6.90 6.90 13.46
CA LEU A 29 6.10 5.75 13.00
C LEU A 29 6.72 4.46 13.51
N ASN A 30 6.20 3.92 14.63
CA ASN A 30 6.66 2.64 15.17
C ASN A 30 6.39 1.52 14.16
N LEU A 31 7.42 0.72 13.85
CA LEU A 31 7.36 -0.39 12.91
C LEU A 31 6.33 -1.44 13.32
N CYS A 32 6.29 -1.83 14.59
CA CYS A 32 5.37 -2.84 15.10
C CYS A 32 3.90 -2.40 14.91
N GLN A 33 3.59 -1.18 15.36
CA GLN A 33 2.25 -0.62 15.23
C GLN A 33 1.84 -0.45 13.76
N THR A 34 2.76 -0.01 12.91
CA THR A 34 2.50 0.16 11.48
C THR A 34 2.23 -1.18 10.80
N ASP A 35 2.95 -2.25 11.16
CA ASP A 35 2.73 -3.59 10.60
C ASP A 35 1.42 -4.22 11.05
N GLU A 36 1.03 -4.02 12.32
CA GLU A 36 -0.29 -4.40 12.81
C GLU A 36 -1.40 -3.66 12.07
N TRP A 37 -1.26 -2.33 11.92
CA TRP A 37 -2.23 -1.53 11.19
C TRP A 37 -2.36 -2.00 9.72
N LYS A 38 -1.26 -2.34 9.04
CA LYS A 38 -1.37 -2.90 7.67
C LYS A 38 -2.24 -4.16 7.62
N GLY A 39 -2.10 -5.05 8.60
CA GLY A 39 -2.96 -6.24 8.72
C GLY A 39 -4.43 -5.87 8.92
N VAL A 40 -4.71 -4.95 9.83
CA VAL A 40 -6.07 -4.47 10.11
C VAL A 40 -6.70 -3.81 8.87
N MET A 41 -5.96 -2.94 8.18
CA MET A 41 -6.42 -2.31 6.93
C MET A 41 -6.79 -3.36 5.88
N GLN A 42 -5.96 -4.39 5.72
CA GLN A 42 -6.20 -5.48 4.78
C GLN A 42 -7.48 -6.26 5.13
N LEU A 43 -7.72 -6.53 6.42
CA LEU A 43 -8.96 -7.16 6.87
C LEU A 43 -10.19 -6.28 6.62
N CYS A 44 -10.12 -4.98 6.94
CA CYS A 44 -11.22 -4.04 6.69
C CYS A 44 -11.57 -3.95 5.20
N LEU A 45 -10.56 -3.91 4.31
CA LEU A 45 -10.78 -3.88 2.87
C LEU A 45 -11.39 -5.19 2.34
N LEU A 46 -11.00 -6.34 2.88
CA LEU A 46 -11.60 -7.62 2.52
C LEU A 46 -13.05 -7.72 2.98
N TYR A 47 -13.32 -7.30 4.22
CA TYR A 47 -14.67 -7.21 4.78
C TYR A 47 -15.56 -6.32 3.91
N TYR A 48 -15.06 -5.15 3.51
CA TYR A 48 -15.74 -4.24 2.59
C TYR A 48 -16.13 -4.92 1.26
N HIS A 49 -15.22 -5.66 0.61
CA HIS A 49 -15.52 -6.33 -0.66
C HIS A 49 -16.43 -7.56 -0.51
N TYR A 50 -16.50 -8.15 0.69
CA TYR A 50 -17.34 -9.31 0.94
C TYR A 50 -18.79 -8.94 1.25
N LEU A 51 -19.01 -7.93 2.11
CA LEU A 51 -20.35 -7.64 2.65
C LEU A 51 -21.04 -6.45 2.01
N VAL A 52 -20.32 -5.50 1.42
CA VAL A 52 -20.96 -4.31 0.86
C VAL A 52 -21.69 -4.70 -0.43
N PRO A 53 -23.03 -4.62 -0.45
CA PRO A 53 -23.79 -4.93 -1.66
C PRO A 53 -23.47 -3.92 -2.76
N SER A 54 -23.63 -4.34 -4.01
CA SER A 54 -23.71 -3.40 -5.12
C SER A 54 -25.15 -2.92 -5.27
N PRO A 55 -25.44 -1.60 -5.37
CA PRO A 55 -24.51 -0.48 -5.40
C PRO A 55 -23.96 -0.11 -4.00
N GLN A 56 -22.69 0.28 -3.96
CA GLN A 56 -21.98 0.59 -2.72
C GLN A 56 -22.45 1.94 -2.14
N PRO A 57 -22.77 2.02 -0.83
CA PRO A 57 -23.08 3.29 -0.20
C PRO A 57 -21.84 4.20 -0.21
N LEU A 58 -22.05 5.50 -0.47
CA LEU A 58 -20.97 6.46 -0.66
C LEU A 58 -19.99 6.50 0.52
N PHE A 59 -20.52 6.44 1.75
CA PHE A 59 -19.70 6.48 2.96
C PHE A 59 -18.71 5.30 3.03
N SER A 60 -19.16 4.07 2.77
CA SER A 60 -18.27 2.90 2.83
C SER A 60 -17.23 2.93 1.71
N TYR A 61 -17.60 3.43 0.53
CA TYR A 61 -16.67 3.62 -0.58
C TYR A 61 -15.56 4.64 -0.24
N ILE A 62 -15.92 5.81 0.31
CA ILE A 62 -14.95 6.83 0.73
C ILE A 62 -14.03 6.28 1.82
N LEU A 63 -14.59 5.59 2.82
CA LEU A 63 -13.81 5.00 3.91
C LEU A 63 -12.81 3.95 3.38
N ALA A 64 -13.25 3.07 2.48
CA ALA A 64 -12.37 2.10 1.84
C ALA A 64 -11.22 2.79 1.09
N ARG A 65 -11.49 3.90 0.40
CA ARG A 65 -10.46 4.69 -0.29
C ARG A 65 -9.46 5.33 0.66
N ILE A 66 -9.92 5.89 1.78
CA ILE A 66 -9.03 6.45 2.81
C ILE A 66 -8.10 5.36 3.35
N ILE A 67 -8.63 4.15 3.59
CA ILE A 67 -7.84 3.00 4.05
C ILE A 67 -6.81 2.58 2.99
N VAL A 68 -7.20 2.49 1.71
CA VAL A 68 -6.27 2.18 0.61
C VAL A 68 -5.18 3.24 0.49
N ALA A 69 -5.55 4.52 0.55
CA ALA A 69 -4.60 5.61 0.52
C ALA A 69 -3.62 5.51 1.71
N ALA A 70 -4.09 5.32 2.94
CA ALA A 70 -3.23 5.15 4.10
C ALA A 70 -2.26 3.97 3.95
N PHE A 71 -2.72 2.84 3.41
CA PHE A 71 -1.88 1.67 3.14
C PHE A 71 -0.77 1.99 2.13
N LEU A 72 -1.11 2.65 1.02
CA LEU A 72 -0.15 3.04 0.00
C LEU A 72 0.86 4.08 0.52
N PHE A 73 0.42 5.01 1.36
CA PHE A 73 1.30 5.94 2.05
C PHE A 73 2.33 5.20 2.91
N GLN A 74 1.88 4.27 3.75
CA GLN A 74 2.78 3.46 4.58
C GLN A 74 3.71 2.57 3.75
N THR A 75 3.25 2.13 2.57
CA THR A 75 4.08 1.38 1.61
C THR A 75 5.21 2.27 1.07
N GLY A 76 4.89 3.45 0.53
CA GLY A 76 5.90 4.38 0.02
C GLY A 76 6.87 4.86 1.10
N TYR A 77 6.36 5.18 2.29
CA TYR A 77 7.15 5.58 3.44
C TYR A 77 8.13 4.48 3.88
N GLY A 78 7.63 3.26 4.15
CA GLY A 78 8.46 2.18 4.68
C GLY A 78 9.55 1.73 3.71
N ARG A 79 9.25 1.70 2.40
CA ARG A 79 10.23 1.33 1.36
C ARG A 79 11.30 2.40 1.21
N THR A 80 10.93 3.67 1.21
CA THR A 80 11.89 4.78 1.13
C THR A 80 12.77 4.84 2.37
N MET A 81 12.22 4.62 3.57
CA MET A 81 13.00 4.53 4.81
C MET A 81 13.99 3.38 4.80
N SER A 82 13.56 2.19 4.37
CA SER A 82 14.45 1.03 4.23
C SER A 82 15.58 1.27 3.23
N ALA A 83 15.32 2.03 2.15
CA ALA A 83 16.34 2.42 1.19
C ALA A 83 17.33 3.44 1.77
N LEU A 84 16.87 4.39 2.58
CA LEU A 84 17.72 5.41 3.22
C LEU A 84 18.59 4.83 4.32
N ALA A 85 18.06 3.88 5.10
CA ALA A 85 18.79 3.27 6.21
C ALA A 85 20.01 2.44 5.78
N LYS A 86 20.21 2.19 4.47
CA LYS A 86 21.26 1.30 3.89
C LYS A 86 21.28 -0.14 4.44
N THR A 87 20.44 -0.47 5.42
CA THR A 87 20.32 -1.79 6.06
C THR A 87 19.58 -2.81 5.19
N SER A 88 18.87 -2.38 4.15
CA SER A 88 18.10 -3.30 3.32
C SER A 88 18.97 -3.90 2.22
N ASN A 89 19.38 -5.15 2.42
CA ASN A 89 19.71 -6.04 1.31
C ASN A 89 18.45 -6.16 0.45
N PHE A 90 18.38 -5.46 -0.68
CA PHE A 90 17.29 -5.53 -1.65
C PHE A 90 17.32 -6.87 -2.40
N ASN A 91 17.21 -7.96 -1.65
CA ASN A 91 17.22 -9.32 -2.16
C ASN A 91 15.88 -9.64 -2.82
N ALA A 92 15.93 -10.27 -3.99
CA ALA A 92 14.76 -10.81 -4.69
C ALA A 92 13.90 -11.72 -3.78
N ARG A 93 14.53 -12.47 -2.86
CA ARG A 93 13.82 -13.29 -1.88
C ARG A 93 12.97 -12.47 -0.92
N ALA A 94 13.48 -11.34 -0.44
CA ALA A 94 12.78 -10.48 0.49
C ALA A 94 11.54 -9.84 -0.15
N ILE A 95 11.65 -9.39 -1.40
CA ILE A 95 10.51 -8.82 -2.11
C ILE A 95 9.45 -9.89 -2.42
N LEU A 96 9.86 -11.10 -2.80
CA LEU A 96 8.93 -12.21 -3.05
C LEU A 96 8.15 -12.57 -1.79
N THR A 97 8.81 -12.68 -0.63
CA THR A 97 8.13 -12.94 0.65
C THR A 97 7.10 -11.87 0.96
N ILE A 98 7.39 -10.60 0.66
CA ILE A 98 6.45 -9.51 0.92
C ILE A 98 5.28 -9.55 -0.05
N ILE A 99 5.52 -9.78 -1.34
CA ILE A 99 4.45 -9.93 -2.34
C ILE A 99 3.56 -11.11 -1.95
N LEU A 100 4.14 -12.24 -1.57
CA LEU A 100 3.39 -13.41 -1.11
C LEU A 100 2.54 -13.07 0.11
N ARG A 101 3.11 -12.44 1.14
CA ARG A 101 2.37 -12.03 2.35
C ARG A 101 1.19 -11.11 2.02
N LEU A 102 1.38 -10.15 1.13
CA LEU A 102 0.33 -9.20 0.71
C LEU A 102 -0.82 -9.90 -0.03
N ASN A 103 -0.50 -10.91 -0.85
CA ASN A 103 -1.48 -11.56 -1.73
C ASN A 103 -2.11 -12.83 -1.14
N LEU A 104 -1.43 -13.52 -0.22
CA LEU A 104 -1.84 -14.85 0.26
C LEU A 104 -3.27 -14.85 0.79
N LEU A 105 -3.60 -13.92 1.68
CA LEU A 105 -4.94 -13.83 2.27
C LEU A 105 -6.03 -13.61 1.21
N THR A 106 -5.77 -12.71 0.24
CA THR A 106 -6.73 -12.40 -0.82
C THR A 106 -6.87 -13.52 -1.83
N LEU A 107 -5.79 -14.27 -2.09
CA LEU A 107 -5.81 -15.44 -2.95
C LEU A 107 -6.63 -16.57 -2.33
N VAL A 108 -6.40 -16.83 -1.03
CA VAL A 108 -7.19 -17.81 -0.26
C VAL A 108 -8.67 -17.43 -0.26
N LEU A 109 -9.00 -16.15 -0.02
CA LEU A 109 -10.39 -15.70 -0.01
C LEU A 109 -11.03 -15.76 -1.41
N ALA A 110 -10.29 -15.40 -2.46
CA ALA A 110 -10.76 -15.51 -3.84
C ALA A 110 -11.11 -16.97 -4.20
N MET A 111 -10.24 -17.92 -3.83
CA MET A 111 -10.52 -19.36 -3.99
C MET A 111 -11.73 -19.81 -3.17
N ALA A 112 -11.83 -19.39 -1.90
CA ALA A 112 -12.93 -19.78 -1.00
C ALA A 112 -14.30 -19.22 -1.43
N THR A 113 -14.32 -18.06 -2.08
CA THR A 113 -15.55 -17.37 -2.52
C THR A 113 -15.84 -17.57 -4.01
N ASN A 114 -15.04 -18.38 -4.72
CA ASN A 114 -15.10 -18.59 -6.15
C ASN A 114 -15.13 -17.26 -6.96
N ARG A 115 -14.35 -16.28 -6.50
CA ARG A 115 -14.18 -14.97 -7.15
C ARG A 115 -12.79 -14.85 -7.74
N SER A 116 -12.62 -13.94 -8.71
CA SER A 116 -11.29 -13.71 -9.28
C SER A 116 -10.45 -12.86 -8.34
N TRP A 117 -9.14 -13.11 -8.29
CA TRP A 117 -8.20 -12.32 -7.47
C TRP A 117 -8.29 -10.80 -7.74
N ASN A 118 -8.47 -10.42 -9.01
CA ASN A 118 -8.58 -9.02 -9.43
C ASN A 118 -9.83 -8.30 -8.90
N ASP A 119 -10.84 -9.03 -8.44
CA ASP A 119 -12.06 -8.46 -7.85
C ASP A 119 -11.73 -7.71 -6.55
N TYR A 120 -10.65 -8.11 -5.89
CA TYR A 120 -10.04 -7.41 -4.76
C TYR A 120 -9.00 -6.39 -5.25
N TYR A 121 -9.43 -5.37 -5.98
CA TYR A 121 -8.55 -4.42 -6.71
C TYR A 121 -7.39 -3.83 -5.89
N PHE A 122 -7.56 -3.68 -4.58
CA PHE A 122 -6.56 -3.17 -3.65
C PHE A 122 -5.26 -4.00 -3.68
N THR A 123 -5.37 -5.32 -3.80
CA THR A 123 -4.21 -6.22 -3.70
C THR A 123 -3.28 -6.13 -4.91
N PRO A 124 -3.77 -6.21 -6.16
CA PRO A 124 -2.97 -5.89 -7.34
C PRO A 124 -2.32 -4.50 -7.23
N LEU A 125 -3.06 -3.49 -6.75
CA LEU A 125 -2.59 -2.11 -6.64
C LEU A 125 -1.41 -1.96 -5.68
N VAL A 126 -1.51 -2.53 -4.47
CA VAL A 126 -0.41 -2.49 -3.48
C VAL A 126 0.80 -3.29 -3.96
N THR A 127 0.56 -4.41 -4.64
CA THR A 127 1.62 -5.24 -5.23
C THR A 127 2.39 -4.45 -6.29
N PHE A 128 1.66 -3.75 -7.16
CA PHE A 128 2.24 -2.86 -8.16
C PHE A 128 3.15 -1.80 -7.52
N TRP A 129 2.66 -1.03 -6.56
CA TRP A 129 3.48 0.00 -5.91
C TRP A 129 4.68 -0.57 -5.16
N THR A 130 4.52 -1.75 -4.55
CA THR A 130 5.62 -2.46 -3.90
C THR A 130 6.74 -2.80 -4.89
N ILE A 131 6.37 -3.26 -6.10
CA ILE A 131 7.33 -3.55 -7.18
C ILE A 131 7.98 -2.26 -7.70
N VAL A 132 7.21 -1.18 -7.89
CA VAL A 132 7.73 0.12 -8.35
C VAL A 132 8.84 0.62 -7.43
N PHE A 133 8.60 0.67 -6.11
CA PHE A 133 9.63 1.09 -5.17
C PHE A 133 10.81 0.12 -5.15
N TYR A 134 10.58 -1.18 -5.25
CA TYR A 134 11.67 -2.17 -5.32
C TYR A 134 12.57 -1.90 -6.54
N LEU A 135 12.00 -1.81 -7.74
CA LEU A 135 12.75 -1.55 -8.98
C LEU A 135 13.48 -0.20 -8.93
N LEU A 136 12.82 0.83 -8.42
CA LEU A 136 13.44 2.15 -8.27
C LEU A 136 14.64 2.13 -7.33
N HIS A 137 14.60 1.33 -6.27
CA HIS A 137 15.70 1.23 -5.33
C HIS A 137 16.80 0.26 -5.78
N THR A 138 16.51 -0.76 -6.60
CA THR A 138 17.50 -1.70 -7.12
C THR A 138 18.17 -1.25 -8.41
N VAL A 139 17.41 -0.70 -9.36
CA VAL A 139 17.92 -0.20 -10.64
C VAL A 139 18.40 1.25 -10.49
N GLY A 140 17.66 2.06 -9.73
CA GLY A 140 17.99 3.45 -9.45
C GLY A 140 18.97 3.64 -8.29
N VAL A 141 19.85 2.67 -8.01
CA VAL A 141 20.90 2.81 -6.97
C VAL A 141 21.80 4.01 -7.24
N TRP A 142 22.07 4.27 -8.52
CA TRP A 142 22.84 5.40 -9.01
C TRP A 142 22.16 6.76 -8.84
N LEU A 143 20.84 6.77 -8.58
CA LEU A 143 20.07 7.99 -8.40
C LEU A 143 20.07 8.45 -6.94
N CYS A 144 20.26 9.75 -6.75
CA CYS A 144 20.07 10.39 -5.45
C CYS A 144 18.65 10.07 -4.91
N PRO A 145 18.48 9.87 -3.58
CA PRO A 145 17.17 9.56 -2.99
C PRO A 145 16.07 10.57 -3.36
N ARG A 146 16.42 11.86 -3.49
CA ARG A 146 15.48 12.90 -3.95
C ARG A 146 15.04 12.68 -5.40
N THR A 147 15.98 12.35 -6.29
CA THR A 147 15.69 12.06 -7.70
C THR A 147 14.78 10.85 -7.84
N ARG A 148 14.96 9.81 -7.00
CA ARG A 148 14.05 8.65 -6.96
C ARG A 148 12.61 9.07 -6.65
N VAL A 149 12.40 9.94 -5.66
CA VAL A 149 11.05 10.46 -5.34
C VAL A 149 10.48 11.32 -6.48
N VAL A 150 11.31 12.09 -7.18
CA VAL A 150 10.88 12.82 -8.38
C VAL A 150 10.44 11.85 -9.49
N VAL A 151 11.16 10.76 -9.73
CA VAL A 151 10.76 9.72 -10.69
C VAL A 151 9.41 9.11 -10.32
N VAL A 152 9.18 8.81 -9.03
CA VAL A 152 7.85 8.38 -8.55
C VAL A 152 6.81 9.45 -8.82
N GLY A 153 7.11 10.71 -8.55
CA GLY A 153 6.20 11.83 -8.80
C GLY A 153 5.82 11.97 -10.27
N VAL A 154 6.80 11.89 -11.17
CA VAL A 154 6.58 11.88 -12.62
C VAL A 154 5.73 10.67 -13.01
N LEU A 155 6.01 9.48 -12.47
CA LEU A 155 5.17 8.30 -12.71
C LEU A 155 3.73 8.49 -12.23
N CYS A 156 3.51 9.04 -11.03
CA CYS A 156 2.18 9.37 -10.53
C CYS A 156 1.45 10.34 -11.46
N VAL A 157 2.14 11.39 -11.90
CA VAL A 157 1.60 12.37 -12.85
C VAL A 157 1.23 11.68 -14.16
N LEU A 158 2.14 10.92 -14.78
CA LEU A 158 1.88 10.20 -16.03
C LEU A 158 0.72 9.20 -15.89
N LEU A 159 0.63 8.47 -14.78
CA LEU A 159 -0.49 7.56 -14.52
C LEU A 159 -1.81 8.30 -14.31
N SER A 160 -1.78 9.49 -13.69
CA SER A 160 -2.94 10.35 -13.48
C SER A 160 -3.36 11.17 -14.71
N MET A 161 -2.45 11.35 -15.67
CA MET A 161 -2.75 12.02 -16.93
C MET A 161 -3.78 11.21 -17.71
N ASN A 162 -4.83 11.90 -18.17
CA ASN A 162 -5.94 11.32 -18.91
C ASN A 162 -6.75 10.29 -18.10
N ALA A 163 -6.94 10.55 -16.80
CA ALA A 163 -7.73 9.71 -15.90
C ALA A 163 -9.26 9.69 -16.17
N ARG A 164 -9.74 10.19 -17.32
CA ARG A 164 -11.17 10.18 -17.67
C ARG A 164 -11.51 9.86 -19.13
N ARG A 165 -12.32 8.79 -19.22
CA ARG A 165 -13.61 8.59 -19.92
C ARG A 165 -13.67 8.44 -21.43
N ASP A 166 -12.74 8.96 -22.21
CA ASP A 166 -12.79 8.78 -23.67
C ASP A 166 -11.87 7.62 -24.11
N PRO A 167 -12.42 6.49 -24.59
CA PRO A 167 -11.62 5.34 -25.02
C PRO A 167 -10.73 5.63 -26.24
N GLU A 168 -10.98 6.74 -26.94
CA GLU A 168 -10.20 7.16 -28.10
C GLU A 168 -8.97 8.01 -27.75
N GLN A 169 -8.82 8.46 -26.50
CA GLN A 169 -7.68 9.27 -26.08
C GLN A 169 -6.52 8.41 -25.58
N PHE A 170 -5.30 8.82 -25.94
CA PHE A 170 -4.07 8.17 -25.49
C PHE A 170 -3.96 8.22 -23.95
N SER A 171 -3.74 7.07 -23.31
CA SER A 171 -3.51 6.98 -21.87
C SER A 171 -2.19 6.29 -21.57
N PHE A 172 -1.30 6.99 -20.84
CA PHE A 172 -0.04 6.42 -20.35
C PHE A 172 -0.29 5.22 -19.42
N ALA A 173 -1.33 5.29 -18.61
CA ALA A 173 -1.72 4.17 -17.75
C ALA A 173 -2.14 2.96 -18.58
N ALA A 174 -2.94 3.15 -19.64
CA ALA A 174 -3.33 2.06 -20.54
C ALA A 174 -2.10 1.46 -21.24
N LEU A 175 -1.17 2.28 -21.73
CA LEU A 175 0.08 1.80 -22.34
C LEU A 175 0.89 0.95 -21.36
N PHE A 176 1.03 1.42 -20.12
CA PHE A 176 1.83 0.76 -19.10
C PHE A 176 1.19 -0.55 -18.60
N PHE A 177 -0.14 -0.57 -18.43
CA PHE A 177 -0.86 -1.74 -17.88
C PHE A 177 -1.41 -2.70 -18.95
N SER A 178 -1.43 -2.32 -20.23
CA SER A 178 -1.92 -3.16 -21.33
C SER A 178 -1.26 -4.56 -21.39
N PRO A 179 0.07 -4.71 -21.19
CA PRO A 179 0.69 -6.04 -21.13
C PRO A 179 0.16 -6.93 -20.00
N LEU A 180 -0.36 -6.31 -18.93
CA LEU A 180 -0.91 -6.99 -17.75
C LEU A 180 -2.43 -7.18 -17.82
N LYS A 181 -3.07 -6.73 -18.91
CA LYS A 181 -4.52 -6.91 -19.16
C LYS A 181 -5.03 -8.33 -18.90
N PRO A 182 -4.38 -9.44 -19.31
CA PRO A 182 -4.92 -10.78 -19.05
C PRO A 182 -4.98 -11.13 -17.56
N ILE A 183 -4.09 -10.57 -16.73
CA ILE A 183 -4.02 -10.82 -15.29
C ILE A 183 -4.98 -9.88 -14.53
N LEU A 184 -5.13 -8.65 -15.03
CA LEU A 184 -5.90 -7.57 -14.43
C LEU A 184 -7.33 -7.46 -14.96
N THR A 185 -7.80 -8.46 -15.72
CA THR A 185 -9.18 -8.53 -16.19
C THR A 185 -9.89 -9.69 -15.48
N SER A 186 -11.09 -9.43 -14.98
CA SER A 186 -11.99 -10.44 -14.42
C SER A 186 -13.37 -10.31 -15.04
N LYS A 187 -14.17 -11.39 -14.97
CA LYS A 187 -15.58 -11.37 -15.38
C LYS A 187 -16.39 -10.29 -14.69
N SER A 188 -16.09 -9.98 -13.43
CA SER A 188 -16.80 -8.98 -12.63
C SER A 188 -16.18 -7.58 -12.72
N THR A 189 -14.89 -7.49 -13.04
CA THR A 189 -14.14 -6.23 -13.07
C THR A 189 -13.40 -6.10 -14.41
N PRO A 190 -13.98 -5.34 -15.38
CA PRO A 190 -13.31 -5.02 -16.63
C PRO A 190 -11.99 -4.26 -16.40
N PHE A 191 -11.05 -4.41 -17.34
CA PHE A 191 -9.74 -3.75 -17.28
C PHE A 191 -9.85 -2.23 -17.13
N ASP A 192 -10.78 -1.58 -17.82
CA ASP A 192 -10.94 -0.13 -17.78
C ASP A 192 -11.37 0.36 -16.39
N THR A 193 -12.22 -0.42 -15.71
CA THR A 193 -12.62 -0.15 -14.33
C THR A 193 -11.44 -0.30 -13.38
N TRP A 194 -10.60 -1.32 -13.56
CA TRP A 194 -9.37 -1.50 -12.78
C TRP A 194 -8.41 -0.33 -13.02
N LEU A 195 -8.21 0.04 -14.29
CA LEU A 195 -7.31 1.11 -14.70
C LEU A 195 -7.72 2.44 -14.06
N PHE A 196 -8.99 2.81 -14.17
CA PHE A 196 -9.57 3.98 -13.52
C PHE A 196 -9.34 3.96 -12.00
N ARG A 197 -9.55 2.81 -11.34
CA ARG A 197 -9.37 2.69 -9.89
C ARG A 197 -7.92 2.85 -9.45
N SER A 198 -6.97 2.39 -10.27
CA SER A 198 -5.53 2.44 -9.98
C SER A 198 -4.97 3.88 -9.95
N GLN A 199 -5.59 4.79 -10.70
CA GLN A 199 -5.17 6.18 -10.85
C GLN A 199 -5.58 7.05 -9.65
N LEU A 200 -6.67 6.70 -8.96
CA LEU A 200 -7.26 7.55 -7.92
C LEU A 200 -6.35 7.74 -6.69
N ASP A 201 -5.58 6.70 -6.32
CA ASP A 201 -4.73 6.73 -5.12
C ASP A 201 -3.23 6.82 -5.46
N CYS A 202 -2.87 7.15 -6.70
CA CYS A 202 -1.50 7.09 -7.19
C CYS A 202 -0.54 8.07 -6.50
N PHE A 203 -1.04 9.18 -5.92
CA PHE A 203 -0.23 10.16 -5.21
C PHE A 203 0.05 9.80 -3.74
N SER A 204 -0.74 8.89 -3.15
CA SER A 204 -0.52 8.48 -1.77
C SER A 204 0.87 7.87 -1.51
N PRO A 205 1.37 6.92 -2.33
CA PRO A 205 2.71 6.37 -2.15
C PRO A 205 3.82 7.43 -2.31
N LEU A 206 3.63 8.42 -3.19
CA LEU A 206 4.53 9.55 -3.34
C LEU A 206 4.61 10.36 -2.04
N MET A 207 3.47 10.69 -1.44
CA MET A 207 3.43 11.42 -0.18
C MET A 207 4.17 10.67 0.93
N GLY A 208 4.01 9.34 1.00
CA GLY A 208 4.77 8.49 1.92
C GLY A 208 6.27 8.60 1.71
N ALA A 209 6.73 8.57 0.46
CA ALA A 209 8.14 8.71 0.12
C ALA A 209 8.71 10.11 0.46
N VAL A 210 7.93 11.17 0.23
CA VAL A 210 8.32 12.56 0.60
C VAL A 210 8.46 12.71 2.12
N VAL A 211 7.53 12.14 2.89
CA VAL A 211 7.60 12.14 4.36
C VAL A 211 8.82 11.36 4.84
N ALA A 212 9.13 10.22 4.23
CA ALA A 212 10.33 9.45 4.52
C ALA A 212 11.62 10.25 4.28
N LEU A 213 11.74 10.99 3.17
CA LEU A 213 12.91 11.84 2.91
C LEU A 213 13.13 12.93 3.97
N ASN A 214 12.05 13.38 4.62
CA ASN A 214 12.08 14.45 5.62
C ASN A 214 11.96 13.91 7.05
N HIS A 215 12.07 12.59 7.25
CA HIS A 215 11.81 11.93 8.53
C HIS A 215 12.56 12.59 9.68
N GLU A 216 13.87 12.82 9.55
CA GLU A 216 14.69 13.43 10.62
C GLU A 216 14.22 14.84 11.01
N LYS A 217 13.87 15.67 10.02
CA LYS A 217 13.39 17.04 10.25
C LYS A 217 12.04 17.05 10.96
N ILE A 218 11.13 16.16 10.55
CA ILE A 218 9.79 16.07 11.13
C ILE A 218 9.88 15.50 12.55
N SER A 219 10.66 14.44 12.76
CA SER A 219 10.92 13.88 14.08
C SER A 219 11.54 14.91 15.03
N TYR A 220 12.47 15.76 14.53
CA TYR A 220 13.02 16.86 15.31
C TYR A 220 11.97 17.92 15.68
N ALA A 221 11.10 18.29 14.74
CA ALA A 221 10.02 19.25 14.98
C ALA A 221 9.00 18.73 16.01
N LEU A 222 8.62 17.46 15.92
CA LEU A 222 7.70 16.80 16.85
C LEU A 222 8.30 16.70 18.26
N ALA A 223 9.56 16.26 18.37
CA ALA A 223 10.24 16.19 19.66
C ALA A 223 10.35 17.57 20.34
N ARG A 224 10.49 18.65 19.55
CA ARG A 224 10.48 20.03 20.04
C ARG A 224 9.10 20.45 20.55
N SER A 225 8.02 20.09 19.86
CA SER A 225 6.66 20.41 20.32
C SER A 225 6.25 19.64 21.57
N GLU A 226 6.75 18.41 21.74
CA GLU A 226 6.43 17.55 22.88
C GLU A 226 7.32 17.84 24.11
N GLY A 227 8.26 18.80 24.01
CA GLY A 227 9.16 19.15 25.11
C GLY A 227 10.14 18.04 25.50
N ILE A 228 10.40 17.08 24.60
CA ILE A 228 11.24 15.92 24.90
C ILE A 228 12.71 16.37 25.00
N PRO A 229 13.41 16.11 26.12
CA PRO A 229 14.79 16.52 26.32
C PRO A 229 15.75 15.92 25.29
N ALA A 230 16.80 16.68 24.93
CA ALA A 230 17.75 16.29 23.89
C ALA A 230 18.53 14.98 24.13
N TRP A 231 18.59 14.50 25.37
CA TRP A 231 19.29 13.27 25.76
C TRP A 231 18.47 11.99 25.58
N ARG A 232 17.15 12.11 25.32
CA ARG A 232 16.26 10.99 24.98
C ARG A 232 16.14 10.79 23.45
N LYS A 233 16.94 11.53 22.68
CA LYS A 233 16.97 11.52 21.21
C LYS A 233 17.85 10.40 20.66
#